data_AF-A0A2G8TC26-F1
#
_entry.id   AF-A0A2G8TC26-F1
#
_cell.length_a   1.000
_cell.length_b   1.000
_cell.length_c   1.000
_cell.angle_alpha   90.00
_cell.angle_beta   90.00
_cell.angle_gamma   90.00
#
_symmetry.space_group_name_H-M   'P 1'
#
loop_
_entity.id
_entity.type
_entity.pdbx_description
1 polymer ?
#
loop_
_entity_poly.entity_id
_entity_poly.type
_entity_poly.pdbx_seq_one_letter_code
_entity_poly.pdbx_strand_id
1 'polypeptide(L)'
;MRLMTTLSLAALIAASPVSFAAPPAAAPVPAPAAGVITVGHVNAVSALLKAMQAEKMMRSITGSSRYANDTQRQAAYAKLEKVPPAQIYARLAYPLARTISAETATEMARFYASDYGKKVVHQMYNSGPSMGAPRAPISTPAERKDMQRPAFIKANKALAEAQSTIRHEGFVLLQAIAK
;
A
#
# COMPACT_ATOMS: atom_id res chain seq x y z
N MET A 1 -86.04 -30.20 -29.01
CA MET A 1 -85.04 -31.27 -29.27
C MET A 1 -83.88 -30.99 -28.32
N ARG A 2 -83.43 -31.88 -27.39
CA ARG A 2 -82.72 -33.16 -27.61
C ARG A 2 -81.58 -32.97 -28.63
N LEU A 3 -80.29 -33.21 -28.41
CA LEU A 3 -79.45 -33.71 -27.29
C LEU A 3 -78.09 -32.92 -27.35
N MET A 4 -77.02 -33.11 -26.56
CA MET A 4 -76.65 -34.17 -25.61
C MET A 4 -75.87 -33.65 -24.36
N THR A 5 -74.70 -34.23 -24.04
CA THR A 5 -74.01 -34.24 -22.74
C THR A 5 -72.47 -34.34 -22.87
N THR A 6 -71.76 -33.51 -22.07
CA THR A 6 -70.55 -33.81 -21.25
C THR A 6 -69.29 -34.49 -21.82
N LEU A 7 -68.09 -33.89 -21.61
CA LEU A 7 -67.11 -34.35 -20.59
C LEU A 7 -65.93 -33.38 -20.32
N SER A 8 -65.59 -33.24 -19.04
CA SER A 8 -64.31 -32.99 -18.34
C SER A 8 -63.04 -32.43 -19.02
N LEU A 9 -62.58 -31.31 -18.44
CA LEU A 9 -61.31 -31.15 -17.68
C LEU A 9 -59.95 -31.52 -18.34
N ALA A 10 -59.13 -30.50 -18.60
CA ALA A 10 -57.68 -30.55 -18.41
C ALA A 10 -57.14 -29.14 -18.08
N ALA A 11 -56.46 -29.00 -16.93
CA ALA A 11 -55.81 -27.74 -16.57
C ALA A 11 -54.42 -27.64 -17.23
N LEU A 12 -54.08 -26.47 -17.77
CA LEU A 12 -52.70 -26.15 -18.12
C LEU A 12 -52.30 -24.81 -17.49
N ILE A 13 -51.34 -24.88 -16.58
CA ILE A 13 -50.80 -23.72 -15.86
C ILE A 13 -49.89 -22.96 -16.83
N ALA A 14 -50.38 -21.85 -17.38
CA ALA A 14 -49.55 -20.92 -18.13
C ALA A 14 -48.77 -20.03 -17.14
N ALA A 15 -47.48 -20.29 -17.00
CA ALA A 15 -46.59 -19.49 -16.16
C ALA A 15 -46.40 -18.08 -16.75
N SER A 16 -46.64 -17.06 -15.94
CA SER A 16 -46.34 -15.67 -16.29
C SER A 16 -44.84 -15.48 -16.54
N PRO A 17 -44.41 -14.83 -17.64
CA PRO A 17 -43.02 -14.47 -17.80
C PRO A 17 -42.65 -13.38 -16.79
N VAL A 18 -41.83 -13.75 -15.80
CA VAL A 18 -41.17 -12.78 -14.93
C VAL A 18 -40.11 -12.07 -15.76
N SER A 19 -40.42 -10.86 -16.24
CA SER A 19 -39.47 -9.98 -16.90
C SER A 19 -38.37 -9.59 -15.91
N PHE A 20 -37.26 -10.34 -15.92
CA PHE A 20 -36.02 -9.91 -15.30
C PHE A 20 -35.50 -8.67 -16.04
N ALA A 21 -35.75 -7.50 -15.44
CA ALA A 21 -35.10 -6.27 -15.87
C ALA A 21 -33.58 -6.46 -15.69
N ALA A 22 -32.85 -6.45 -16.80
CA ALA A 22 -31.39 -6.46 -16.74
C ALA A 22 -30.90 -5.23 -15.96
N PRO A 23 -29.89 -5.36 -15.08
CA PRO A 23 -29.30 -4.20 -14.43
C PRO A 23 -28.74 -3.25 -15.51
N PRO A 24 -28.89 -1.93 -15.36
CA PRO A 24 -28.34 -0.98 -16.33
C PRO A 24 -26.82 -1.20 -16.43
N ALA A 25 -26.34 -1.34 -17.66
CA ALA A 25 -24.91 -1.47 -17.92
C ALA A 25 -24.18 -0.29 -17.28
N ALA A 26 -23.28 -0.57 -16.33
CA ALA A 26 -22.48 0.46 -15.69
C ALA A 26 -21.67 1.19 -16.78
N ALA A 27 -21.95 2.48 -16.97
CA ALA A 27 -21.17 3.31 -17.86
C ALA A 27 -19.68 3.23 -17.46
N PRO A 28 -18.74 3.21 -18.42
CA PRO A 28 -17.32 3.16 -18.10
C PRO A 28 -16.96 4.37 -17.25
N VAL A 29 -16.66 4.13 -15.97
CA VAL A 29 -16.18 5.16 -15.06
C VAL A 29 -14.92 5.75 -15.68
N PRO A 30 -14.85 7.07 -15.92
CA PRO A 30 -13.66 7.66 -16.52
C PRO A 30 -12.46 7.35 -15.64
N ALA A 31 -11.42 6.76 -16.24
CA ALA A 31 -10.17 6.49 -15.55
C ALA A 31 -9.68 7.81 -14.92
N PRO A 32 -9.31 7.82 -13.63
CA PRO A 32 -8.91 9.06 -12.97
C PRO A 32 -7.71 9.65 -13.71
N ALA A 33 -7.82 10.94 -14.07
CA ALA A 33 -6.79 11.64 -14.81
C ALA A 33 -5.43 11.50 -14.10
N ALA A 34 -4.38 11.21 -14.88
CA ALA A 34 -3.02 11.04 -14.36
C ALA A 34 -2.58 12.30 -13.60
N GLY A 35 -2.50 12.20 -12.26
CA GLY A 35 -2.17 13.31 -11.37
C GLY A 35 -3.17 13.56 -10.24
N VAL A 36 -4.39 13.00 -10.29
CA VAL A 36 -5.36 13.15 -9.18
C VAL A 36 -4.98 12.22 -8.02
N ILE A 37 -4.58 12.81 -6.88
CA ILE A 37 -4.33 12.08 -5.63
C ILE A 37 -5.67 11.58 -5.06
N THR A 38 -6.02 10.34 -5.34
CA THR A 38 -7.24 9.70 -4.81
C THR A 38 -7.02 9.10 -3.41
N VAL A 39 -8.11 8.86 -2.67
CA VAL A 39 -8.05 8.14 -1.38
C VAL A 39 -7.42 6.74 -1.57
N GLY A 40 -7.72 6.05 -2.67
CA GLY A 40 -7.11 4.76 -3.01
C GLY A 40 -5.59 4.85 -3.21
N HIS A 41 -5.11 5.92 -3.84
CA HIS A 41 -3.67 6.18 -4.03
C HIS A 41 -2.97 6.45 -2.69
N VAL A 42 -3.53 7.31 -1.84
CA VAL A 42 -2.98 7.56 -0.48
C VAL A 42 -2.96 6.26 0.35
N ASN A 43 -4.01 5.43 0.26
CA ASN A 43 -4.06 4.14 0.92
C ASN A 43 -2.99 3.16 0.41
N ALA A 44 -2.72 3.12 -0.90
CA ALA A 44 -1.64 2.31 -1.47
C ALA A 44 -0.25 2.75 -0.94
N VAL A 45 0.01 4.06 -0.87
CA VAL A 45 1.26 4.59 -0.30
C VAL A 45 1.35 4.31 1.21
N SER A 46 0.25 4.42 1.95
CA SER A 46 0.19 4.04 3.37
C SER A 46 0.49 2.55 3.59
N ALA A 47 -0.03 1.68 2.70
CA ALA A 47 0.26 0.24 2.71
C ALA A 47 1.74 -0.05 2.42
N LEU A 48 2.36 0.65 1.46
CA LEU A 48 3.80 0.59 1.20
C LEU A 48 4.60 0.99 2.44
N LEU A 49 4.29 2.16 3.04
CA LEU A 49 5.00 2.67 4.22
C LEU A 49 4.90 1.73 5.42
N LYS A 50 3.74 1.08 5.61
CA LYS A 50 3.55 0.03 6.61
C LYS A 50 4.38 -1.21 6.32
N ALA A 51 4.42 -1.67 5.06
CA ALA A 51 5.21 -2.83 4.67
C ALA A 51 6.72 -2.58 4.78
N MET A 52 7.16 -1.34 4.52
CA MET A 52 8.54 -0.88 4.69
C MET A 52 8.93 -0.58 6.15
N GLN A 53 8.02 -0.66 7.13
CA GLN A 53 8.27 -0.28 8.53
C GLN A 53 8.81 1.16 8.66
N ALA A 54 8.09 2.14 8.08
CA ALA A 54 8.47 3.56 8.09
C ALA A 54 8.64 4.16 9.51
N GLU A 55 8.06 3.57 10.56
CA GLU A 55 8.31 3.94 11.95
C GLU A 55 9.76 3.68 12.38
N LYS A 56 10.41 2.65 11.82
CA LYS A 56 11.85 2.39 12.03
C LYS A 56 12.72 3.33 11.21
N MET A 57 12.28 3.68 10.00
CA MET A 57 12.90 4.76 9.24
C MET A 57 12.89 6.07 10.04
N MET A 58 11.76 6.44 10.68
CA MET A 58 11.70 7.62 11.54
C MET A 58 12.72 7.56 12.69
N ARG A 59 12.87 6.41 13.37
CA ARG A 59 13.91 6.23 14.41
C ARG A 59 15.34 6.40 13.89
N SER A 60 15.61 5.98 12.65
CA SER A 60 16.90 6.19 11.97
C SER A 60 17.10 7.66 11.60
N ILE A 61 16.06 8.35 11.09
CA ILE A 61 16.10 9.79 10.81
C ILE A 61 16.37 10.56 12.11
N THR A 62 15.70 10.25 13.22
CA THR A 62 15.99 10.81 14.55
C THR A 62 17.44 10.56 14.98
N GLY A 63 17.99 9.36 14.76
CA GLY A 63 19.38 9.07 15.12
C GLY A 63 20.41 9.82 14.29
N SER A 64 20.12 10.04 13.01
CA SER A 64 20.98 10.76 12.05
C SER A 64 20.83 12.28 12.07
N SER A 65 19.81 12.80 12.74
CA SER A 65 19.51 14.25 12.80
C SER A 65 20.47 15.00 13.72
N ARG A 66 20.74 16.27 13.38
CA ARG A 66 21.54 17.16 14.24
C ARG A 66 20.69 17.76 15.35
N TYR A 67 21.20 17.69 16.58
CA TYR A 67 20.64 18.31 17.79
C TYR A 67 21.72 19.17 18.46
N ALA A 68 21.32 20.16 19.26
CA ALA A 68 22.29 20.97 20.00
C ALA A 68 22.93 20.20 21.17
N ASN A 69 22.24 19.19 21.70
CA ASN A 69 22.73 18.31 22.76
C ASN A 69 21.95 16.97 22.80
N ASP A 70 22.46 16.04 23.59
CA ASP A 70 21.89 14.70 23.78
C ASP A 70 20.49 14.73 24.41
N THR A 71 20.20 15.69 25.30
CA THR A 71 18.88 15.85 25.93
C THR A 71 17.79 16.16 24.89
N GLN A 72 18.09 17.01 23.89
CA GLN A 72 17.18 17.28 22.77
C GLN A 72 16.97 16.04 21.90
N ARG A 73 18.02 15.25 21.63
CA ARG A 73 17.91 13.99 20.89
C ARG A 73 17.01 12.99 21.62
N GLN A 74 17.20 12.83 22.93
CA GLN A 74 16.36 11.98 23.77
C GLN A 74 14.91 12.46 23.81
N ALA A 75 14.66 13.77 23.95
CA ALA A 75 13.33 14.34 23.90
C ALA A 75 12.63 14.09 22.55
N ALA A 76 13.35 14.18 21.42
CA ALA A 76 12.81 13.86 20.10
C ALA A 76 12.45 12.37 19.96
N TYR A 77 13.27 11.46 20.50
CA TYR A 77 12.93 10.04 20.58
C TYR A 77 11.67 9.79 21.43
N ALA A 78 11.59 10.39 22.62
CA ALA A 78 10.44 10.24 23.52
C ALA A 78 9.14 10.85 22.95
N LYS A 79 9.23 11.93 22.16
CA LYS A 79 8.08 12.47 21.40
C LYS A 79 7.68 11.53 20.25
N LEU A 80 8.65 10.98 19.51
CA LEU A 80 8.38 10.02 18.41
C LEU A 80 7.76 8.71 18.91
N GLU A 81 8.20 8.18 20.05
CA GLU A 81 7.68 6.94 20.64
C GLU A 81 6.19 7.03 21.02
N LYS A 82 5.72 8.23 21.38
CA LYS A 82 4.30 8.50 21.66
C LYS A 82 3.42 8.55 20.41
N VAL A 83 3.99 8.58 19.20
CA VAL A 83 3.22 8.63 17.95
C VAL A 83 2.92 7.21 17.46
N PRO A 84 1.66 6.78 17.36
CA PRO A 84 1.31 5.47 16.84
C PRO A 84 1.81 5.29 15.39
N PRO A 85 2.38 4.12 15.01
CA PRO A 85 2.90 3.89 13.66
C PRO A 85 1.87 4.17 12.55
N ALA A 86 0.60 3.87 12.78
CA ALA A 86 -0.49 4.18 11.86
C ALA A 86 -0.61 5.69 11.53
N GLN A 87 -0.34 6.57 12.50
CA GLN A 87 -0.32 8.02 12.26
C GLN A 87 0.90 8.45 11.46
N ILE A 88 2.06 7.80 11.64
CA ILE A 88 3.26 8.03 10.83
C ILE A 88 2.96 7.70 9.36
N TYR A 89 2.37 6.53 9.10
CA TYR A 89 2.02 6.13 7.73
C TYR A 89 1.01 7.11 7.10
N ALA A 90 -0.05 7.48 7.82
CA ALA A 90 -1.06 8.41 7.31
C ALA A 90 -0.49 9.81 6.99
N ARG A 91 0.38 10.35 7.87
CA ARG A 91 0.98 11.68 7.69
C ARG A 91 2.03 11.73 6.58
N LEU A 92 2.75 10.63 6.34
CA LEU A 92 3.70 10.50 5.23
C LEU A 92 3.03 10.12 3.90
N ALA A 93 1.91 9.40 3.91
CA ALA A 93 1.29 8.88 2.68
C ALA A 93 0.79 9.98 1.74
N TYR A 94 0.19 11.05 2.27
CA TYR A 94 -0.32 12.15 1.44
C TYR A 94 0.78 12.94 0.69
N PRO A 95 1.84 13.45 1.33
CA PRO A 95 2.91 14.13 0.59
C PRO A 95 3.64 13.18 -0.37
N LEU A 96 3.88 11.92 0.03
CA LEU A 96 4.58 10.95 -0.81
C LEU A 96 3.77 10.43 -2.00
N ALA A 97 2.43 10.52 -1.97
CA ALA A 97 1.60 10.19 -3.13
C ALA A 97 1.86 11.12 -4.33
N ARG A 98 2.41 12.33 -4.10
CA ARG A 98 2.85 13.24 -5.18
C ARG A 98 4.08 12.74 -5.95
N THR A 99 4.84 11.80 -5.38
CA THR A 99 6.09 11.28 -5.96
C THR A 99 5.99 9.79 -6.30
N ILE A 100 5.31 9.00 -5.47
CA ILE A 100 5.16 7.55 -5.64
C ILE A 100 3.80 7.27 -6.28
N SER A 101 3.78 6.70 -7.48
CA SER A 101 2.52 6.32 -8.15
C SER A 101 1.79 5.19 -7.42
N ALA A 102 0.46 5.13 -7.55
CA ALA A 102 -0.35 4.07 -6.94
C ALA A 102 0.08 2.64 -7.40
N GLU A 103 0.47 2.48 -8.67
CA GLU A 103 1.05 1.24 -9.19
C GLU A 103 2.34 0.85 -8.46
N THR A 104 3.27 1.80 -8.33
CA THR A 104 4.55 1.60 -7.65
C THR A 104 4.35 1.24 -6.19
N ALA A 105 3.46 1.97 -5.50
CA ALA A 105 3.12 1.71 -4.12
C ALA A 105 2.53 0.29 -3.94
N THR A 106 1.66 -0.14 -4.85
CA THR A 106 1.00 -1.45 -4.78
C THR A 106 1.97 -2.61 -5.04
N GLU A 107 2.78 -2.55 -6.11
CA GLU A 107 3.74 -3.62 -6.42
C GLU A 107 4.85 -3.70 -5.35
N MET A 108 5.34 -2.56 -4.85
CA MET A 108 6.34 -2.55 -3.78
C MET A 108 5.77 -2.95 -2.42
N ALA A 109 4.51 -2.62 -2.10
CA ALA A 109 3.84 -3.14 -0.91
C ALA A 109 3.71 -4.68 -0.97
N ARG A 110 3.38 -5.24 -2.14
CA ARG A 110 3.37 -6.71 -2.34
C ARG A 110 4.76 -7.30 -2.14
N PHE A 111 5.80 -6.67 -2.69
CA PHE A 111 7.18 -7.12 -2.52
C PHE A 111 7.59 -7.11 -1.03
N TYR A 112 7.40 -6.01 -0.30
CA TYR A 112 7.78 -5.93 1.11
C TYR A 112 6.93 -6.83 2.03
N ALA A 113 5.71 -7.18 1.63
CA ALA A 113 4.88 -8.18 2.30
C ALA A 113 5.30 -9.64 2.02
N SER A 114 6.13 -9.90 0.99
CA SER A 114 6.68 -11.24 0.73
C SER A 114 7.72 -11.64 1.78
N ASP A 115 8.03 -12.93 1.88
CA ASP A 115 9.03 -13.41 2.84
C ASP A 115 10.45 -12.92 2.51
N TYR A 116 10.77 -12.69 1.24
CA TYR A 116 12.00 -11.99 0.86
C TYR A 116 11.99 -10.53 1.31
N GLY A 117 10.89 -9.82 1.07
CA GLY A 117 10.71 -8.43 1.47
C GLY A 117 10.86 -8.24 2.98
N LYS A 118 10.29 -9.14 3.79
CA LYS A 118 10.47 -9.18 5.25
C LYS A 118 11.94 -9.37 5.64
N LYS A 119 12.69 -10.26 4.97
CA LYS A 119 14.15 -10.43 5.20
C LYS A 119 14.90 -9.13 4.90
N VAL A 120 14.56 -8.44 3.80
CA VAL A 120 15.16 -7.14 3.43
C VAL A 120 14.89 -6.07 4.49
N VAL A 121 13.64 -5.93 4.95
CA VAL A 121 13.26 -4.94 5.98
C VAL A 121 13.91 -5.29 7.33
N HIS A 122 13.95 -6.58 7.70
CA HIS A 122 14.68 -7.04 8.88
C HIS A 122 16.16 -6.65 8.81
N GLN A 123 16.80 -6.89 7.67
CA GLN A 123 18.21 -6.57 7.49
C GLN A 123 18.50 -5.08 7.38
N MET A 124 17.53 -4.26 6.98
CA MET A 124 17.68 -2.80 6.92
C MET A 124 17.63 -2.13 8.30
N TYR A 125 16.89 -2.69 9.27
CA TYR A 125 16.70 -2.04 10.59
C TYR A 125 17.11 -2.86 11.81
N ASN A 126 17.24 -4.17 11.69
CA ASN A 126 17.53 -5.07 12.81
C ASN A 126 18.82 -5.88 12.63
N SER A 127 19.60 -5.68 11.55
CA SER A 127 20.94 -6.27 11.49
C SER A 127 21.85 -5.59 12.51
N GLY A 128 22.59 -6.37 13.30
CA GLY A 128 23.60 -5.83 14.21
C GLY A 128 24.72 -5.08 13.49
N PRO A 129 25.63 -4.42 14.23
CA PRO A 129 26.76 -3.69 13.67
C PRO A 129 27.56 -4.56 12.69
N SER A 130 27.71 -4.10 11.46
CA SER A 130 28.51 -4.78 10.44
C SER A 130 29.55 -3.81 9.89
N MET A 131 30.79 -4.30 9.75
CA MET A 131 31.91 -3.53 9.16
C MET A 131 31.82 -3.39 7.64
N GLY A 132 30.76 -3.92 7.01
CA GLY A 132 30.51 -3.82 5.56
C GLY A 132 29.10 -3.32 5.27
N ALA A 133 28.85 -2.97 4.00
CA ALA A 133 27.52 -2.61 3.53
C ALA A 133 26.51 -3.75 3.80
N PRO A 134 25.23 -3.44 4.14
CA PRO A 134 24.21 -4.46 4.37
C PRO A 134 24.07 -5.40 3.17
N ARG A 135 24.58 -6.63 3.31
CA ARG A 135 24.57 -7.63 2.26
C ARG A 135 23.13 -8.09 2.02
N ALA A 136 22.60 -7.94 0.80
CA ALA A 136 21.23 -8.38 0.50
C ALA A 136 20.99 -9.85 0.93
N PRO A 137 19.80 -10.18 1.47
CA PRO A 137 19.51 -11.54 1.91
C PRO A 137 19.52 -12.51 0.73
N ILE A 138 19.83 -13.78 0.98
CA ILE A 138 19.95 -14.79 -0.08
C ILE A 138 18.55 -15.09 -0.63
N SER A 139 18.36 -14.86 -1.93
CA SER A 139 17.12 -15.16 -2.65
C SER A 139 17.09 -16.60 -3.16
N THR A 140 15.99 -17.29 -2.89
CA THR A 140 15.62 -18.53 -3.58
C THR A 140 15.36 -18.28 -5.07
N PRO A 141 15.39 -19.34 -5.92
CA PRO A 141 15.04 -19.20 -7.34
C PRO A 141 13.63 -18.64 -7.58
N ALA A 142 12.66 -18.97 -6.72
CA ALA A 142 11.29 -18.48 -6.80
C ALA A 142 11.18 -16.97 -6.48
N GLU A 143 11.79 -16.52 -5.38
CA GLU A 143 11.85 -15.10 -5.03
C GLU A 143 12.58 -14.29 -6.13
N ARG A 144 13.66 -14.85 -6.69
CA ARG A 144 14.40 -14.23 -7.81
C ARG A 144 13.55 -14.09 -9.08
N LYS A 145 12.72 -15.08 -9.40
CA LYS A 145 11.79 -15.02 -10.54
C LYS A 145 10.73 -13.93 -10.33
N ASP A 146 10.22 -13.75 -9.11
CA ASP A 146 9.29 -12.65 -8.80
C ASP A 146 9.96 -11.27 -8.98
N MET A 147 11.22 -11.15 -8.53
CA MET A 147 12.04 -9.94 -8.74
C MET A 147 12.46 -9.69 -10.20
N GLN A 148 12.22 -10.63 -11.12
CA GLN A 148 12.44 -10.44 -12.56
C GLN A 148 11.18 -9.96 -13.30
N ARG A 149 10.03 -9.83 -12.62
CA ARG A 149 8.82 -9.26 -13.22
C ARG A 149 9.08 -7.82 -13.69
N PRO A 150 8.70 -7.43 -14.93
CA PRO A 150 8.84 -6.05 -15.40
C PRO A 150 8.16 -5.00 -14.50
N ALA A 151 7.01 -5.36 -13.93
CA ALA A 151 6.31 -4.53 -12.96
C ALA A 151 7.16 -4.23 -11.70
N PHE A 152 7.80 -5.26 -11.13
CA PHE A 152 8.70 -5.09 -9.99
C PHE A 152 9.92 -4.25 -10.37
N ILE A 153 10.57 -4.52 -11.51
CA ILE A 153 11.77 -3.78 -11.94
C ILE A 153 11.45 -2.29 -12.11
N LYS A 154 10.32 -1.95 -12.76
CA LYS A 154 9.82 -0.57 -12.91
C LYS A 154 9.53 0.07 -11.54
N ALA A 155 8.79 -0.62 -10.68
CA ALA A 155 8.37 -0.11 -9.38
C ALA A 155 9.56 0.07 -8.41
N ASN A 156 10.50 -0.86 -8.39
CA ASN A 156 11.70 -0.79 -7.56
C ASN A 156 12.62 0.36 -7.99
N LYS A 157 12.76 0.61 -9.31
CA LYS A 157 13.49 1.78 -9.81
C LYS A 157 12.80 3.09 -9.40
N ALA A 158 11.49 3.21 -9.63
CA ALA A 158 10.73 4.42 -9.25
C ALA A 158 10.76 4.67 -7.73
N LEU A 159 10.71 3.61 -6.91
CA LEU A 159 10.85 3.74 -5.46
C LEU A 159 12.27 4.17 -5.06
N ALA A 160 13.31 3.64 -5.73
CA ALA A 160 14.69 4.04 -5.49
C ALA A 160 14.92 5.54 -5.79
N GLU A 161 14.35 6.06 -6.88
CA GLU A 161 14.36 7.48 -7.23
C GLU A 161 13.63 8.32 -6.16
N ALA A 162 12.52 7.82 -5.61
CA ALA A 162 11.76 8.48 -4.54
C ALA A 162 12.46 8.48 -3.15
N GLN A 163 13.53 7.71 -2.93
CA GLN A 163 14.17 7.56 -1.60
C GLN A 163 14.68 8.86 -0.98
N SER A 164 15.04 9.85 -1.79
CA SER A 164 15.44 11.18 -1.29
C SER A 164 14.23 11.90 -0.69
N THR A 165 13.12 11.94 -1.43
CA THR A 165 11.85 12.54 -0.99
C THR A 165 11.26 11.82 0.22
N ILE A 166 11.31 10.49 0.27
CA ILE A 166 10.86 9.70 1.43
C ILE A 166 11.61 10.12 2.70
N ARG A 167 12.93 10.32 2.62
CA ARG A 167 13.73 10.80 3.76
C ARG A 167 13.48 12.28 4.08
N HIS A 168 13.27 13.12 3.08
CA HIS A 168 12.90 14.53 3.28
C HIS A 168 11.58 14.67 4.04
N GLU A 169 10.51 14.03 3.57
CA GLU A 169 9.20 14.05 4.24
C GLU A 169 9.25 13.42 5.64
N GLY A 170 10.05 12.37 5.82
CA GLY A 170 10.34 11.81 7.15
C GLY A 170 11.00 12.82 8.09
N PHE A 171 11.95 13.62 7.60
CA PHE A 171 12.58 14.69 8.38
C PHE A 171 11.62 15.85 8.67
N VAL A 172 10.78 16.25 7.71
CA VAL A 172 9.73 17.27 7.91
C VAL A 172 8.72 16.80 8.97
N LEU A 173 8.29 15.54 8.92
CA LEU A 173 7.44 14.94 9.95
C LEU A 173 8.15 14.89 11.30
N LEU A 174 9.43 14.55 11.35
CA LEU A 174 10.20 14.56 12.59
C LEU A 174 10.27 15.97 13.19
N GLN A 175 10.50 17.02 12.39
CA GLN A 175 10.43 18.40 12.87
C GLN A 175 9.04 18.76 13.41
N ALA A 176 7.97 18.31 12.75
CA ALA A 176 6.59 18.54 13.21
C ALA A 176 6.24 17.77 14.50
N ILE A 177 6.94 16.67 14.80
CA ILE A 177 6.82 15.91 16.05
C ILE A 177 7.75 16.48 17.14
N ALA A 178 8.93 16.98 16.78
CA ALA A 178 9.99 17.37 17.71
C ALA A 178 9.86 18.81 18.23
N LYS A 179 9.18 19.71 17.50
CA LYS A 179 8.69 21.00 18.02
C LYS A 179 7.88 20.81 19.30
#